data_AF-A0A837NE87-F1
#
_entry.id   AF-A0A837NE87-F1
#
_cell.length_a   1.000
_cell.length_b   1.000
_cell.length_c   1.000
_cell.angle_alpha   90.00
_cell.angle_beta   90.00
_cell.angle_gamma   90.00
#
_symmetry.space_group_name_H-M   'P 1'
#
loop_
_entity.id
_entity.type
_entity.pdbx_description
1 polymer ?
#
loop_
_entity_poly.entity_id
_entity_poly.type
_entity_poly.pdbx_seq_one_letter_code
_entity_poly.pdbx_strand_id
1 'polypeptide(L)'
;MAKSKYSLSETQIAKRIKEGRGSGSGADYSPWVRVDELPSLGRSRQVYSHLTKRIHHLLSDLEFAVFLLLDNNPFVTDIREQFPLIRDNTRDIARENNLPHPANNGVDTVMSSDFLVDSTDKLEPKFVLQAKYTDSLDDARIVEKLEIERRYWKQKELPWYLVTEREIDPVAKANIDWLYVVKGELESGDKVITASSLAMFKAAVADNPGLNIIELCKAIDRAYDLDLGESLYDLRVLCASRVITFDVRKPFRKLSGKDFTCHELESLGGAVNVAS
;
A
#
# COMPACT_ATOMS: atom_id res chain seq x y z
N MET A 1 -26.65 11.73 7.75
CA MET A 1 -26.67 11.45 6.30
C MET A 1 -26.16 10.03 6.09
N ALA A 2 -26.91 9.18 5.39
CA ALA A 2 -26.47 7.82 5.11
C ALA A 2 -25.19 7.87 4.27
N LYS A 3 -24.12 7.26 4.78
CA LYS A 3 -22.85 7.10 4.07
C LYS A 3 -23.14 6.38 2.75
N SER A 4 -22.93 7.06 1.61
CA SER A 4 -23.10 6.45 0.29
C SER A 4 -22.22 5.19 0.25
N LYS A 5 -22.83 4.03 -0.01
CA LYS A 5 -22.10 2.77 -0.15
C LYS A 5 -21.57 2.75 -1.58
N TYR A 6 -20.27 2.51 -1.75
CA TYR A 6 -19.69 2.30 -3.06
C TYR A 6 -20.48 1.21 -3.82
N SER A 7 -21.09 1.57 -4.95
CA SER A 7 -21.94 0.69 -5.75
C SER A 7 -21.76 0.98 -7.23
N LEU A 8 -21.57 -0.07 -8.02
CA LEU A 8 -21.47 0.02 -9.48
C LEU A 8 -22.73 -0.52 -10.15
N SER A 9 -23.16 0.11 -11.24
CA SER A 9 -24.13 -0.45 -12.17
C SER A 9 -23.48 -1.46 -13.13
N GLU A 10 -24.29 -2.30 -13.80
CA GLU A 10 -23.81 -3.21 -14.84
C GLU A 10 -23.04 -2.47 -15.96
N THR A 11 -23.50 -1.28 -16.34
CA THR A 11 -22.82 -0.45 -17.35
C THR A 11 -21.44 0.01 -16.88
N GLN A 12 -21.30 0.38 -15.60
CA GLN A 12 -20.01 0.77 -15.03
C GLN A 12 -19.05 -0.41 -14.91
N ILE A 13 -19.56 -1.60 -14.53
CA ILE A 13 -18.78 -2.84 -14.52
C ILE A 13 -18.26 -3.17 -15.92
N ALA A 14 -19.14 -3.17 -16.93
CA ALA A 14 -18.76 -3.43 -18.32
C ALA A 14 -17.73 -2.41 -18.86
N LYS A 15 -17.89 -1.12 -18.50
CA LYS A 15 -16.92 -0.08 -18.84
C LYS A 15 -15.54 -0.38 -18.25
N ARG A 16 -15.44 -0.73 -16.96
CA ARG A 16 -14.17 -1.05 -16.31
C ARG A 16 -13.47 -2.27 -16.90
N ILE A 17 -14.24 -3.29 -17.28
CA ILE A 17 -13.71 -4.46 -17.98
C ILE A 17 -13.11 -4.03 -19.33
N LYS A 18 -13.81 -3.19 -20.10
CA LYS A 18 -13.32 -2.66 -21.38
C LYS A 18 -12.07 -1.80 -21.22
N GLU A 19 -11.92 -1.10 -20.09
CA GLU A 19 -10.72 -0.34 -19.72
C GLU A 19 -9.55 -1.22 -19.24
N GLY A 20 -9.72 -2.55 -19.17
CA GLY A 20 -8.67 -3.48 -18.77
C GLY A 20 -8.38 -3.50 -17.27
N ARG A 21 -9.31 -3.03 -16.41
CA ARG A 21 -9.12 -3.12 -14.95
C ARG A 21 -9.01 -4.58 -14.49
N GLY A 22 -8.06 -4.84 -13.61
CA GLY A 22 -7.66 -6.17 -13.16
C GLY A 22 -6.72 -6.92 -14.11
N SER A 23 -6.38 -6.33 -15.25
CA SER A 23 -5.45 -6.91 -16.23
C SER A 23 -4.08 -6.22 -16.12
N GLY A 24 -3.06 -6.87 -16.71
CA GLY A 24 -1.68 -6.40 -16.68
C GLY A 24 -0.85 -6.93 -15.51
N SER A 25 0.40 -6.47 -15.45
CA SER A 25 1.41 -6.81 -14.45
C SER A 25 2.38 -5.65 -14.29
N GLY A 26 3.02 -5.53 -13.12
CA GLY A 26 4.00 -4.48 -12.86
C GLY A 26 3.41 -3.08 -13.12
N ALA A 27 4.07 -2.30 -13.98
CA ALA A 27 3.68 -0.93 -14.31
C ALA A 27 2.35 -0.85 -15.09
N ASP A 28 1.99 -1.90 -15.82
CA ASP A 28 0.82 -1.93 -16.70
C ASP A 28 -0.45 -2.42 -15.99
N TYR A 29 -0.34 -2.84 -14.73
CA TYR A 29 -1.50 -3.29 -13.97
C TYR A 29 -2.40 -2.13 -13.55
N SER A 30 -3.71 -2.31 -13.74
CA SER A 30 -4.74 -1.33 -13.33
C SER A 30 -5.67 -1.96 -12.29
N PRO A 31 -5.72 -1.45 -11.04
CA PRO A 31 -6.54 -2.06 -9.98
C PRO A 31 -8.04 -1.93 -10.27
N TRP A 32 -8.85 -2.86 -9.74
CA TRP A 32 -10.29 -2.83 -9.92
C TRP A 32 -10.91 -1.58 -9.29
N VAL A 33 -10.54 -1.27 -8.05
CA VAL A 33 -11.02 -0.14 -7.25
C VAL A 33 -9.89 0.87 -7.07
N ARG A 34 -10.19 2.15 -7.24
CA ARG A 34 -9.26 3.25 -6.99
C ARG A 34 -9.76 4.17 -5.87
N VAL A 35 -8.83 4.87 -5.26
CA VAL A 35 -9.06 5.76 -4.10
C VAL A 35 -10.07 6.87 -4.39
N ASP A 36 -9.99 7.47 -5.57
CA ASP A 36 -10.84 8.56 -6.07
C ASP A 36 -12.31 8.13 -6.29
N GLU A 37 -12.59 6.83 -6.22
CA GLU A 37 -13.91 6.26 -6.50
C GLU A 37 -14.68 5.92 -5.23
N LEU A 38 -14.04 6.03 -4.07
CA LEU A 38 -14.65 5.67 -2.79
C LEU A 38 -15.13 6.90 -2.03
N PRO A 39 -16.33 6.85 -1.44
CA PRO A 39 -16.73 7.83 -0.44
C PRO A 39 -15.76 7.77 0.74
N SER A 40 -15.44 8.92 1.34
CA SER A 40 -14.41 9.14 2.37
C SER A 40 -14.68 8.42 3.71
N LEU A 41 -14.72 7.10 3.68
CA LEU A 41 -15.09 6.24 4.81
C LEU A 41 -13.91 5.79 5.67
N GLY A 42 -12.68 6.05 5.23
CA GLY A 42 -11.43 5.71 5.92
C GLY A 42 -10.21 6.38 5.29
N ARG A 43 -9.01 6.09 5.81
CA ARG A 43 -7.74 6.65 5.34
C ARG A 43 -7.19 5.87 4.14
N SER A 44 -7.76 6.15 2.97
CA SER A 44 -7.23 5.70 1.69
C SER A 44 -6.00 6.54 1.26
N ARG A 45 -5.21 6.00 0.32
CA ARG A 45 -4.03 6.68 -0.22
C ARG A 45 -3.56 6.13 -1.55
N GLN A 46 -2.80 6.97 -2.24
CA GLN A 46 -1.98 6.62 -3.37
C GLN A 46 -0.51 6.57 -2.93
N VAL A 47 0.20 5.49 -3.26
CA VAL A 47 1.61 5.32 -2.88
C VAL A 47 2.39 4.77 -4.06
N TYR A 48 3.52 5.40 -4.39
CA TYR A 48 4.41 4.92 -5.43
C TYR A 48 5.22 3.70 -4.98
N SER A 49 5.27 2.67 -5.82
CA SER A 49 6.12 1.50 -5.66
C SER A 49 7.32 1.57 -6.60
N HIS A 50 8.52 1.46 -6.03
CA HIS A 50 9.74 1.33 -6.81
C HIS A 50 9.88 -0.05 -7.45
N LEU A 51 9.22 -1.06 -6.90
CA LEU A 51 9.17 -2.41 -7.45
C LEU A 51 8.33 -2.44 -8.73
N THR A 52 7.09 -1.97 -8.68
CA THR A 52 6.15 -2.08 -9.81
C THR A 52 6.14 -0.85 -10.71
N LYS A 53 6.86 0.22 -10.37
CA LYS A 53 6.95 1.48 -11.14
C LYS A 53 5.60 2.14 -11.41
N ARG A 54 4.67 2.05 -10.46
CA ARG A 54 3.35 2.69 -10.55
C ARG A 54 2.83 3.10 -9.18
N ILE A 55 1.76 3.88 -9.20
CA ILE A 55 1.00 4.26 -8.02
C ILE A 55 0.04 3.13 -7.65
N HIS A 56 0.08 2.71 -6.39
CA HIS A 56 -0.84 1.75 -5.79
C HIS A 56 -1.99 2.46 -5.08
N HIS A 57 -3.18 1.87 -5.15
CA HIS A 57 -4.39 2.39 -4.53
C HIS A 57 -4.79 1.55 -3.31
N LEU A 58 -4.52 2.09 -2.11
CA LEU A 58 -4.70 1.38 -0.85
C LEU A 58 -5.84 2.01 -0.07
N LEU A 59 -6.80 1.19 0.36
CA LEU A 59 -8.12 1.64 0.82
C LEU A 59 -8.22 1.69 2.35
N SER A 60 -7.19 1.26 3.06
CA SER A 60 -7.10 1.31 4.53
C SER A 60 -5.66 1.45 5.04
N ASP A 61 -5.52 1.82 6.32
CA ASP A 61 -4.21 1.86 6.99
C ASP A 61 -3.55 0.46 7.07
N LEU A 62 -4.36 -0.60 7.22
CA LEU A 62 -3.89 -1.99 7.25
C LEU A 62 -3.37 -2.43 5.88
N GLU A 63 -4.09 -2.13 4.80
CA GLU A 63 -3.61 -2.39 3.44
C GLU A 63 -2.27 -1.69 3.18
N PHE A 64 -2.11 -0.45 3.66
CA PHE A 64 -0.82 0.23 3.54
C PHE A 64 0.30 -0.44 4.31
N ALA A 65 0.03 -0.90 5.53
CA ALA A 65 1.01 -1.63 6.30
C ALA A 65 1.45 -2.90 5.56
N VAL A 66 0.50 -3.68 5.04
CA VAL A 66 0.78 -4.89 4.24
C VAL A 66 1.56 -4.54 2.98
N PHE A 67 1.16 -3.49 2.25
CA PHE A 67 1.87 -3.04 1.06
C PHE A 67 3.33 -2.68 1.35
N LEU A 68 3.62 -1.92 2.40
CA LEU A 68 5.01 -1.56 2.73
C LEU A 68 5.87 -2.78 3.09
N LEU A 69 5.28 -3.81 3.72
CA LEU A 69 5.97 -5.06 4.02
C LEU A 69 6.27 -5.85 2.74
N LEU A 70 5.32 -5.89 1.80
CA LEU A 70 5.49 -6.54 0.50
C LEU A 70 6.51 -5.82 -0.38
N ASP A 71 6.39 -4.50 -0.51
CA ASP A 71 7.25 -3.68 -1.39
C ASP A 71 8.70 -3.61 -0.90
N ASN A 72 8.94 -3.91 0.39
CA ASN A 72 10.28 -4.03 0.96
C ASN A 72 10.78 -5.49 1.02
N ASN A 73 9.98 -6.47 0.62
CA ASN A 73 10.39 -7.87 0.62
C ASN A 73 11.23 -8.18 -0.64
N PRO A 74 12.51 -8.59 -0.50
CA PRO A 74 13.39 -8.84 -1.64
C PRO A 74 12.95 -10.00 -2.53
N PHE A 75 12.05 -10.86 -2.06
CA PHE A 75 11.52 -11.97 -2.85
C PHE A 75 10.31 -11.57 -3.69
N VAL A 76 9.64 -10.45 -3.41
CA VAL A 76 8.42 -10.03 -4.13
C VAL A 76 8.80 -9.36 -5.44
N THR A 77 8.14 -9.74 -6.53
CA THR A 77 8.42 -9.24 -7.89
C THR A 77 7.27 -8.45 -8.50
N ASP A 78 6.04 -8.71 -8.09
CA ASP A 78 4.88 -7.92 -8.50
C ASP A 78 3.84 -7.89 -7.37
N ILE A 79 3.12 -6.78 -7.29
CA ILE A 79 2.04 -6.57 -6.34
C ILE A 79 0.88 -6.01 -7.14
N ARG A 80 -0.27 -6.69 -7.08
CA ARG A 80 -1.49 -6.29 -7.78
C ARG A 80 -2.61 -6.12 -6.77
N GLU A 81 -2.85 -4.87 -6.39
CA GLU A 81 -3.85 -4.50 -5.40
C GLU A 81 -5.26 -4.47 -6.00
N GLN A 82 -6.27 -4.70 -5.16
CA GLN A 82 -7.69 -4.70 -5.55
C GLN A 82 -7.93 -5.60 -6.77
N PHE A 83 -7.40 -6.82 -6.74
CA PHE A 83 -7.44 -7.76 -7.84
C PHE A 83 -8.85 -8.33 -8.02
N PRO A 84 -9.55 -8.08 -9.15
CA PRO A 84 -10.94 -8.49 -9.30
C PRO A 84 -11.06 -9.99 -9.50
N LEU A 85 -12.07 -10.57 -8.85
CA LEU A 85 -12.46 -11.95 -9.04
C LEU A 85 -13.49 -12.04 -10.16
N ILE A 86 -13.38 -13.06 -11.01
CA ILE A 86 -14.34 -13.32 -12.09
C ILE A 86 -15.74 -13.49 -11.47
N ARG A 87 -16.68 -12.59 -11.85
CA ARG A 87 -17.98 -12.49 -11.21
C ARG A 87 -18.83 -13.76 -11.34
N ASP A 88 -18.76 -14.43 -12.48
CA ASP A 88 -19.55 -15.64 -12.69
C ASP A 88 -19.05 -16.80 -11.80
N ASN A 89 -17.72 -16.96 -11.66
CA ASN A 89 -17.16 -17.95 -10.72
C ASN A 89 -17.58 -17.65 -9.27
N THR A 90 -17.56 -16.39 -8.84
CA THR A 90 -17.95 -16.02 -7.46
C THR A 90 -19.44 -16.22 -7.22
N ARG A 91 -20.29 -16.01 -8.24
CA ARG A 91 -21.73 -16.37 -8.21
C ARG A 91 -21.96 -17.88 -8.13
N ASP A 92 -21.23 -18.66 -8.91
CA ASP A 92 -21.30 -20.12 -8.86
C ASP A 92 -20.90 -20.63 -7.47
N ILE A 93 -19.77 -20.16 -6.94
CA ILE A 93 -19.32 -20.48 -5.58
C ILE A 93 -20.38 -20.11 -4.54
N ALA A 94 -20.96 -18.90 -4.63
CA ALA A 94 -21.99 -18.46 -3.70
C ALA A 94 -23.21 -19.40 -3.74
N ARG A 95 -23.70 -19.75 -4.94
CA ARG A 95 -24.84 -20.64 -5.15
C ARG A 95 -24.59 -22.05 -4.62
N GLU A 96 -23.47 -22.65 -4.99
CA GLU A 96 -23.09 -24.02 -4.62
C GLU A 96 -22.92 -24.21 -3.10
N ASN A 97 -22.60 -23.13 -2.40
CA ASN A 97 -22.30 -23.15 -0.96
C ASN A 97 -23.39 -22.48 -0.12
N ASN A 98 -24.55 -22.15 -0.71
CA ASN A 98 -25.66 -21.47 -0.05
C ASN A 98 -25.24 -20.16 0.66
N LEU A 99 -24.31 -19.42 0.06
CA LEU A 99 -23.86 -18.12 0.55
C LEU A 99 -24.52 -16.99 -0.25
N PRO A 100 -24.98 -15.90 0.39
CA PRO A 100 -25.52 -14.77 -0.34
C PRO A 100 -24.39 -14.04 -1.08
N HIS A 101 -24.49 -13.95 -2.41
CA HIS A 101 -23.52 -13.21 -3.21
C HIS A 101 -23.58 -11.70 -2.88
N PRO A 102 -22.44 -10.99 -2.80
CA PRO A 102 -22.45 -9.54 -2.59
C PRO A 102 -23.19 -8.78 -3.68
N ALA A 103 -24.19 -8.00 -3.29
CA ALA A 103 -24.96 -7.16 -4.20
C ALA A 103 -25.20 -5.77 -3.61
N ASN A 104 -25.25 -4.76 -4.47
CA ASN A 104 -25.62 -3.39 -4.12
C ASN A 104 -26.65 -2.90 -5.16
N ASN A 105 -27.78 -2.33 -4.70
CA ASN A 105 -28.85 -1.84 -5.58
C ASN A 105 -29.32 -2.87 -6.63
N GLY A 106 -29.41 -4.14 -6.24
CA GLY A 106 -29.83 -5.25 -7.12
C GLY A 106 -28.76 -5.72 -8.12
N VAL A 107 -27.56 -5.15 -8.10
CA VAL A 107 -26.44 -5.54 -8.97
C VAL A 107 -25.40 -6.32 -8.16
N ASP A 108 -25.05 -7.51 -8.63
CA ASP A 108 -23.96 -8.30 -8.05
C ASP A 108 -22.62 -7.57 -8.21
N THR A 109 -21.91 -7.45 -7.10
CA THR A 109 -20.63 -6.76 -7.02
C THR A 109 -19.52 -7.65 -7.58
N VAL A 110 -18.62 -7.08 -8.37
CA VAL A 110 -17.34 -7.73 -8.67
C VAL A 110 -16.50 -7.68 -7.39
N MET A 111 -16.32 -8.83 -6.76
CA MET A 111 -15.46 -8.98 -5.58
C MET A 111 -13.99 -8.77 -5.98
N SER A 112 -13.15 -8.37 -5.03
CA SER A 112 -11.71 -8.25 -5.24
C SER A 112 -10.95 -8.73 -4.01
N SER A 113 -9.76 -9.26 -4.23
CA SER A 113 -8.76 -9.49 -3.18
C SER A 113 -7.88 -8.27 -3.03
N ASP A 114 -7.47 -7.95 -1.80
CA ASP A 114 -6.68 -6.76 -1.54
C ASP A 114 -5.31 -6.81 -2.23
N PHE A 115 -4.63 -7.98 -2.26
CA PHE A 115 -3.37 -8.17 -2.97
C PHE A 115 -3.23 -9.54 -3.63
N LEU A 116 -2.91 -9.58 -4.92
CA LEU A 116 -2.30 -10.72 -5.60
C LEU A 116 -0.80 -10.45 -5.74
N VAL A 117 0.02 -11.35 -5.21
CA VAL A 117 1.47 -11.16 -5.10
C VAL A 117 2.19 -12.24 -5.92
N ASP A 118 3.19 -11.84 -6.70
CA ASP A 118 4.14 -12.74 -7.35
C ASP A 118 5.50 -12.63 -6.66
N SER A 119 6.17 -13.78 -6.49
CA SER A 119 7.42 -13.90 -5.77
C SER A 119 8.41 -14.85 -6.45
N THR A 120 9.70 -14.64 -6.16
CA THR A 120 10.79 -15.56 -6.50
C THR A 120 10.97 -16.70 -5.50
N ASP A 121 10.23 -16.71 -4.38
CA ASP A 121 10.21 -17.85 -3.47
C ASP A 121 9.66 -19.08 -4.20
N LYS A 122 10.45 -20.15 -4.23
CA LYS A 122 10.06 -21.40 -4.90
C LYS A 122 8.92 -22.12 -4.19
N LEU A 123 8.76 -21.91 -2.89
CA LEU A 123 7.69 -22.53 -2.10
C LEU A 123 6.37 -21.78 -2.28
N GLU A 124 6.42 -20.46 -2.39
CA GLU A 124 5.26 -19.59 -2.60
C GLU A 124 5.49 -18.58 -3.73
N PRO A 125 5.57 -19.03 -4.99
CA PRO A 125 5.85 -18.15 -6.12
C PRO A 125 4.69 -17.18 -6.42
N LYS A 126 3.50 -17.48 -5.90
CA LYS A 126 2.31 -16.66 -6.06
C LYS A 126 1.33 -16.93 -4.93
N PHE A 127 0.80 -15.87 -4.33
CA PHE A 127 -0.16 -15.98 -3.23
C PHE A 127 -1.08 -14.75 -3.18
N VAL A 128 -2.14 -14.86 -2.37
CA VAL A 128 -3.16 -13.82 -2.23
C VAL A 128 -3.30 -13.43 -0.77
N LEU A 129 -3.39 -12.13 -0.51
CA LEU A 129 -3.67 -11.58 0.80
C LEU A 129 -4.99 -10.81 0.78
N GLN A 130 -5.80 -11.03 1.81
CA GLN A 130 -6.96 -10.20 2.13
C GLN A 130 -6.75 -9.57 3.52
N ALA A 131 -6.81 -8.24 3.60
CA ALA A 131 -6.68 -7.50 4.84
C ALA A 131 -8.05 -7.25 5.50
N LYS A 132 -8.18 -7.60 6.77
CA LYS A 132 -9.36 -7.29 7.61
C LYS A 132 -8.95 -7.05 9.05
N TYR A 133 -9.54 -6.04 9.69
CA TYR A 133 -9.38 -5.86 11.12
C TYR A 133 -10.08 -6.97 11.90
N THR A 134 -9.50 -7.42 13.02
CA THR A 134 -10.09 -8.52 13.79
C THR A 134 -11.52 -8.23 14.27
N ASP A 135 -11.81 -7.00 14.69
CA ASP A 135 -13.17 -6.58 15.08
C ASP A 135 -14.19 -6.69 13.95
N SER A 136 -13.75 -6.71 12.68
CA SER A 136 -14.65 -6.91 11.53
C SER A 136 -15.01 -8.38 11.30
N LEU A 137 -14.31 -9.32 11.93
CA LEU A 137 -14.52 -10.76 11.74
C LEU A 137 -15.68 -11.31 12.58
N ASP A 138 -16.21 -10.52 13.51
CA ASP A 138 -17.45 -10.84 14.24
C ASP A 138 -18.71 -10.65 13.38
N ASP A 139 -18.60 -9.93 12.25
CA ASP A 139 -19.69 -9.77 11.29
C ASP A 139 -19.79 -11.00 10.38
N ALA A 140 -20.83 -11.81 10.58
CA ALA A 140 -21.12 -12.99 9.77
C ALA A 140 -21.13 -12.67 8.26
N ARG A 141 -21.63 -11.49 7.86
CA ARG A 141 -21.66 -11.09 6.45
C ARG A 141 -20.26 -10.85 5.89
N ILE A 142 -19.32 -10.40 6.70
CA ILE A 142 -17.91 -10.28 6.31
C ILE A 142 -17.31 -11.68 6.14
N VAL A 143 -17.54 -12.58 7.09
CA VAL A 143 -17.05 -13.96 7.04
C VAL A 143 -17.57 -14.71 5.81
N GLU A 144 -18.86 -14.58 5.46
CA GLU A 144 -19.43 -15.17 4.24
C GLU A 144 -18.72 -14.70 2.96
N LYS A 145 -18.39 -13.40 2.87
CA LYS A 145 -17.66 -12.85 1.74
C LYS A 145 -16.24 -13.40 1.65
N LEU A 146 -15.55 -13.49 2.80
CA LEU A 146 -14.22 -14.09 2.88
C LEU A 146 -14.25 -15.56 2.46
N GLU A 147 -15.31 -16.30 2.78
CA GLU A 147 -15.42 -17.71 2.38
C GLU A 147 -15.61 -17.88 0.87
N ILE A 148 -16.38 -17.01 0.21
CA ILE A 148 -16.49 -17.00 -1.26
C ILE A 148 -15.11 -16.76 -1.89
N GLU A 149 -14.38 -15.76 -1.40
CA GLU A 149 -13.04 -15.43 -1.87
C GLU A 149 -12.02 -16.56 -1.63
N ARG A 150 -11.99 -17.13 -0.41
CA ARG A 150 -11.12 -18.25 -0.07
C ARG A 150 -11.38 -19.46 -0.98
N ARG A 151 -12.65 -19.76 -1.27
CA ARG A 151 -13.02 -20.83 -2.22
C ARG A 151 -12.60 -20.51 -3.64
N TYR A 152 -12.73 -19.25 -4.08
CA TYR A 152 -12.30 -18.81 -5.41
C TYR A 152 -10.82 -19.09 -5.64
N TRP A 153 -9.95 -18.73 -4.68
CA TRP A 153 -8.52 -18.96 -4.80
C TRP A 153 -8.13 -20.43 -4.59
N LYS A 154 -8.86 -21.16 -3.73
CA LYS A 154 -8.70 -22.61 -3.60
C LYS A 154 -8.97 -23.34 -4.93
N GLN A 155 -9.99 -22.94 -5.69
CA GLN A 155 -10.27 -23.51 -7.02
C GLN A 155 -9.15 -23.23 -8.04
N LYS A 156 -8.35 -22.18 -7.81
CA LYS A 156 -7.19 -21.81 -8.63
C LYS A 156 -5.87 -22.37 -8.12
N GLU A 157 -5.91 -23.17 -7.05
CA GLU A 157 -4.74 -23.76 -6.41
C GLU A 157 -3.72 -22.71 -5.95
N LEU A 158 -4.20 -21.52 -5.57
CA LEU A 158 -3.35 -20.45 -5.03
C LEU A 158 -3.56 -20.31 -3.52
N PRO A 159 -2.47 -20.21 -2.73
CA PRO A 159 -2.55 -19.86 -1.32
C PRO A 159 -3.29 -18.53 -1.13
N TRP A 160 -4.19 -18.52 -0.16
CA TRP A 160 -4.94 -17.33 0.25
C TRP A 160 -4.81 -17.16 1.75
N TYR A 161 -4.44 -15.96 2.17
CA TYR A 161 -4.19 -15.63 3.57
C TYR A 161 -5.04 -14.43 3.99
N LEU A 162 -5.63 -14.52 5.17
CA LEU A 162 -6.24 -13.40 5.86
C LEU A 162 -5.16 -12.73 6.72
N VAL A 163 -4.96 -11.43 6.54
CA VAL A 163 -4.02 -10.64 7.34
C VAL A 163 -4.81 -9.63 8.15
N THR A 164 -4.51 -9.57 9.44
CA THR A 164 -5.14 -8.64 10.39
C THR A 164 -4.10 -7.70 10.96
N GLU A 165 -4.55 -6.73 11.76
CA GLU A 165 -3.64 -5.83 12.46
C GLU A 165 -2.74 -6.54 13.49
N ARG A 166 -3.04 -7.80 13.84
CA ARG A 166 -2.26 -8.61 14.77
C ARG A 166 -1.00 -9.21 14.14
N GLU A 167 -1.00 -9.42 12.83
CA GLU A 167 0.16 -9.89 12.08
C GLU A 167 1.15 -8.75 11.76
N ILE A 168 0.77 -7.50 12.03
CA ILE A 168 1.67 -6.35 11.85
C ILE A 168 2.52 -6.17 13.09
N ASP A 169 3.83 -6.40 12.94
CA ASP A 169 4.80 -6.21 14.02
C ASP A 169 4.71 -4.80 14.64
N PRO A 170 4.77 -4.66 15.99
CA PRO A 170 4.67 -3.37 16.66
C PRO A 170 5.70 -2.33 16.23
N VAL A 171 6.91 -2.74 15.82
CA VAL A 171 7.94 -1.84 15.28
C VAL A 171 7.51 -1.33 13.91
N ALA A 172 7.03 -2.22 13.05
CA ALA A 172 6.46 -1.82 11.76
C ALA A 172 5.31 -0.84 11.95
N LYS A 173 4.35 -1.15 12.83
CA LYS A 173 3.24 -0.26 13.15
C LYS A 173 3.73 1.12 13.61
N ALA A 174 4.66 1.18 14.56
CA ALA A 174 5.19 2.45 15.07
C ALA A 174 5.92 3.27 14.00
N ASN A 175 6.66 2.61 13.09
CA ASN A 175 7.34 3.28 11.99
C ASN A 175 6.35 3.81 10.94
N ILE A 176 5.29 3.05 10.66
CA ILE A 176 4.23 3.47 9.74
C ILE A 176 3.45 4.65 10.37
N ASP A 177 3.08 4.57 11.64
CA ASP A 177 2.52 5.67 12.46
C ASP A 177 3.40 6.92 12.43
N TRP A 178 4.72 6.74 12.48
CA TRP A 178 5.65 7.83 12.29
C TRP A 178 5.59 8.42 10.87
N LEU A 179 5.55 7.62 9.80
CA LEU A 179 5.42 8.17 8.44
C LEU A 179 4.10 8.92 8.22
N TYR A 180 3.03 8.55 8.94
CA TYR A 180 1.69 9.12 8.75
C TYR A 180 1.53 10.60 9.11
N VAL A 181 2.27 11.12 10.09
CA VAL A 181 1.99 12.45 10.65
C VAL A 181 2.20 13.55 9.63
N VAL A 182 3.17 13.40 8.72
CA VAL A 182 3.49 14.40 7.70
C VAL A 182 2.60 14.30 6.45
N LYS A 183 1.66 13.35 6.41
CA LYS A 183 0.80 13.14 5.24
C LYS A 183 -0.06 14.37 4.92
N GLY A 184 -0.67 14.97 5.94
CA GLY A 184 -1.53 16.14 5.74
C GLY A 184 -0.76 17.34 5.17
N GLU A 185 0.49 17.50 5.59
CA GLU A 185 1.38 18.59 5.16
C GLU A 185 1.93 18.38 3.73
N LEU A 186 2.06 17.12 3.31
CA LEU A 186 2.36 16.75 1.92
C LEU A 186 1.16 16.99 1.01
N GLU A 187 -0.05 16.61 1.44
CA GLU A 187 -1.29 16.75 0.67
C GLU A 187 -1.72 18.22 0.50
N SER A 188 -1.47 19.07 1.50
CA SER A 188 -1.76 20.51 1.42
C SER A 188 -0.74 21.29 0.58
N GLY A 189 0.39 20.68 0.23
CA GLY A 189 1.51 21.36 -0.43
C GLY A 189 2.29 22.30 0.49
N ASP A 190 2.01 22.29 1.81
CA ASP A 190 2.73 23.11 2.79
C ASP A 190 4.20 22.72 2.91
N LYS A 191 4.52 21.47 2.55
CA LYS A 191 5.90 20.96 2.49
C LYS A 191 6.22 20.39 1.12
N VAL A 192 7.26 20.95 0.52
CA VAL A 192 7.81 20.51 -0.76
C VAL A 192 9.06 19.68 -0.50
N ILE A 193 9.13 18.51 -1.14
CA ILE A 193 10.35 17.71 -1.19
C ILE A 193 11.39 18.53 -1.97
N THR A 194 12.45 18.97 -1.28
CA THR A 194 13.50 19.74 -1.94
C THR A 194 14.63 18.82 -2.41
N ALA A 195 15.17 19.11 -3.59
CA ALA A 195 16.37 18.44 -4.09
C ALA A 195 17.57 18.62 -3.13
N SER A 196 17.60 19.75 -2.42
CA SER A 196 18.59 20.02 -1.36
C SER A 196 18.48 19.04 -0.20
N SER A 197 17.28 18.78 0.36
CA SER A 197 17.13 17.85 1.49
C SER A 197 17.61 16.44 1.12
N LEU A 198 17.30 15.98 -0.10
CA LEU A 198 17.80 14.70 -0.60
C LEU A 198 19.32 14.71 -0.79
N ALA A 199 19.89 15.77 -1.37
CA ALA A 199 21.32 15.90 -1.61
C ALA A 199 22.11 15.94 -0.29
N MET A 200 21.64 16.70 0.71
CA MET A 200 22.23 16.78 2.05
C MET A 200 22.26 15.39 2.70
N PHE A 201 21.15 14.65 2.63
CA PHE A 201 21.11 13.29 3.17
C PHE A 201 22.05 12.33 2.43
N LYS A 202 22.04 12.35 1.09
CA LYS A 202 22.96 11.53 0.27
C LYS A 202 24.42 11.81 0.61
N ALA A 203 24.82 13.08 0.75
CA ALA A 203 26.18 13.46 1.11
C ALA A 203 26.56 12.95 2.52
N ALA A 204 25.69 13.16 3.51
CA ALA A 204 25.94 12.70 4.88
C ALA A 204 26.09 11.17 4.97
N VAL A 205 25.26 10.41 4.24
CA VAL A 205 25.36 8.94 4.18
C VAL A 205 26.64 8.50 3.47
N ALA A 206 27.07 9.20 2.41
CA ALA A 206 28.30 8.87 1.69
C ALA A 206 29.53 9.03 2.59
N ASP A 207 29.58 10.08 3.40
CA ASP A 207 30.69 10.34 4.32
C ASP A 207 30.68 9.36 5.51
N ASN A 208 29.49 9.00 6.02
CA ASN A 208 29.34 8.23 7.26
C ASN A 208 28.23 7.16 7.18
N PRO A 209 28.35 6.13 6.34
CA PRO A 209 27.25 5.19 6.07
C PRO A 209 26.84 4.37 7.31
N GLY A 210 27.76 4.14 8.25
CA GLY A 210 27.49 3.40 9.48
C GLY A 210 26.96 4.25 10.64
N LEU A 211 26.87 5.58 10.49
CA LEU A 211 26.43 6.46 11.58
C LEU A 211 24.94 6.26 11.87
N ASN A 212 24.60 6.24 13.15
CA ASN A 212 23.21 6.15 13.59
C ASN A 212 22.38 7.31 13.01
N ILE A 213 21.14 7.03 12.61
CA ILE A 213 20.30 7.98 11.89
C ILE A 213 20.04 9.28 12.68
N ILE A 214 19.93 9.21 14.01
CA ILE A 214 19.71 10.39 14.83
C ILE A 214 20.97 11.27 14.86
N GLU A 215 22.15 10.66 14.96
CA GLU A 215 23.42 11.39 14.92
C GLU A 215 23.74 11.90 13.51
N LEU A 216 23.34 11.17 12.47
CA LEU A 216 23.44 11.59 11.08
C LEU A 216 22.61 12.86 10.83
N CYS A 217 21.34 12.88 11.25
CA CYS A 217 20.49 14.08 11.16
C CYS A 217 21.10 15.26 11.94
N LYS A 218 21.55 15.06 13.19
CA LYS A 218 22.23 16.13 13.93
C LYS A 218 23.49 16.65 13.23
N ALA A 219 24.23 15.78 12.54
CA ALA A 219 25.40 16.19 11.77
C ALA A 219 25.01 17.05 10.56
N ILE A 220 23.90 16.70 9.88
CA ILE A 220 23.32 17.52 8.80
C ILE A 220 22.90 18.89 9.36
N ASP A 221 22.15 18.92 10.47
CA ASP A 221 21.71 20.19 11.08
C ASP A 221 22.89 21.13 11.36
N ARG A 222 23.98 20.60 11.92
CA ARG A 222 25.20 21.38 12.18
C ARG A 222 25.95 21.79 10.93
N ALA A 223 26.03 20.92 9.92
CA ALA A 223 26.79 21.18 8.71
C ALA A 223 26.16 22.26 7.82
N TYR A 224 24.82 22.40 7.90
CA TYR A 224 24.04 23.32 7.07
C TYR A 224 23.36 24.44 7.88
N ASP A 225 23.72 24.61 9.16
CA ASP A 225 23.17 25.65 10.07
C ASP A 225 21.64 25.64 10.16
N LEU A 226 21.06 24.44 10.26
CA LEU A 226 19.62 24.21 10.39
C LEU A 226 19.19 24.16 11.86
N ASP A 227 17.89 24.34 12.11
CA ASP A 227 17.33 24.17 13.44
C ASP A 227 17.45 22.70 13.90
N LEU A 228 17.63 22.50 15.20
CA LEU A 228 17.77 21.15 15.76
C LEU A 228 16.55 20.29 15.44
N GLY A 229 16.75 19.20 14.70
CA GLY A 229 15.72 18.25 14.31
C GLY A 229 15.07 18.53 12.95
N GLU A 230 15.47 19.59 12.24
CA GLU A 230 14.96 19.93 10.92
C GLU A 230 15.30 18.84 9.89
N SER A 231 16.54 18.36 9.82
CA SER A 231 16.90 17.28 8.89
C SER A 231 16.23 15.94 9.19
N LEU A 232 15.88 15.66 10.45
CA LEU A 232 15.13 14.46 10.83
C LEU A 232 13.67 14.57 10.35
N TYR A 233 13.10 15.76 10.45
CA TYR A 233 11.79 16.05 9.90
C TYR A 233 11.81 15.94 8.36
N ASP A 234 12.82 16.50 7.68
CA ASP A 234 12.98 16.37 6.23
C ASP A 234 13.14 14.91 5.78
N LEU A 235 13.92 14.12 6.52
CA LEU A 235 14.05 12.68 6.27
C LEU A 235 12.69 11.98 6.37
N ARG A 236 11.85 12.37 7.33
CA ARG A 236 10.49 11.82 7.48
C ARG A 236 9.63 12.12 6.26
N VAL A 237 9.68 13.35 5.75
CA VAL A 237 8.97 13.78 4.54
C VAL A 237 9.46 13.00 3.31
N LEU A 238 10.79 12.85 3.15
CA LEU A 238 11.42 12.05 2.10
C LEU A 238 11.01 10.57 2.19
N CYS A 239 10.87 10.03 3.39
CA CYS A 239 10.42 8.65 3.59
C CYS A 239 8.93 8.46 3.30
N ALA A 240 8.08 9.38 3.76
CA ALA A 240 6.63 9.32 3.53
C ALA A 240 6.28 9.43 2.04
N SER A 241 7.09 10.17 1.28
CA SER A 241 6.99 10.31 -0.17
C SER A 241 7.68 9.21 -0.98
N ARG A 242 8.26 8.21 -0.31
CA ARG A 242 9.01 7.10 -0.92
C ARG A 242 10.27 7.52 -1.70
N VAL A 243 10.71 8.78 -1.61
CA VAL A 243 12.00 9.23 -2.17
C VAL A 243 13.16 8.53 -1.48
N ILE A 244 13.04 8.40 -0.16
CA ILE A 244 13.90 7.56 0.65
C ILE A 244 13.04 6.41 1.18
N THR A 245 13.61 5.21 1.26
CA THR A 245 12.90 4.02 1.75
C THR A 245 13.77 3.26 2.72
N PHE A 246 13.15 2.55 3.66
CA PHE A 246 13.82 1.69 4.63
C PHE A 246 12.91 0.53 5.01
N ASP A 247 13.49 -0.51 5.61
CA ASP A 247 12.73 -1.64 6.14
C ASP A 247 11.96 -1.22 7.39
N VAL A 248 10.63 -1.07 7.24
CA VAL A 248 9.75 -0.64 8.33
C VAL A 248 9.75 -1.61 9.52
N ARG A 249 10.23 -2.85 9.39
CA ARG A 249 10.31 -3.80 10.51
C ARG A 249 11.48 -3.51 11.44
N LYS A 250 12.44 -2.68 11.03
CA LYS A 250 13.61 -2.34 11.85
C LYS A 250 13.31 -1.13 12.74
N PRO A 251 13.70 -1.12 14.02
CA PRO A 251 13.46 0.04 14.90
C PRO A 251 14.16 1.30 14.35
N PHE A 252 13.38 2.32 13.96
CA PHE A 252 13.90 3.48 13.22
C PHE A 252 15.11 4.13 13.90
N ARG A 253 15.04 4.34 15.22
CA ARG A 253 16.12 4.98 16.00
C ARG A 253 17.42 4.16 16.04
N LYS A 254 17.40 2.88 15.65
CA LYS A 254 18.57 2.01 15.58
C LYS A 254 19.16 1.91 14.17
N LEU A 255 18.49 2.49 13.18
CA LEU A 255 18.98 2.50 11.81
C LEU A 255 20.23 3.35 11.68
N SER A 256 21.00 3.05 10.64
CA SER A 256 22.16 3.80 10.19
C SER A 256 21.94 4.28 8.75
N GLY A 257 22.80 5.18 8.25
CA GLY A 257 22.69 5.70 6.88
C GLY A 257 22.55 4.60 5.81
N LYS A 258 23.29 3.49 5.95
CA LYS A 258 23.26 2.33 5.04
C LYS A 258 21.94 1.54 5.05
N ASP A 259 21.06 1.75 6.02
CA ASP A 259 19.76 1.07 6.07
C ASP A 259 18.69 1.77 5.20
N PHE A 260 19.03 2.91 4.60
CA PHE A 260 18.16 3.69 3.75
C PHE A 260 18.56 3.54 2.28
N THR A 261 17.55 3.44 1.41
CA THR A 261 17.72 3.48 -0.04
C THR A 261 17.16 4.79 -0.56
N CYS A 262 18.00 5.58 -1.22
CA CYS A 262 17.63 6.85 -1.87
C CYS A 262 17.30 6.59 -3.34
N HIS A 263 16.16 7.10 -3.79
CA HIS A 263 15.69 6.99 -5.16
C HIS A 263 15.79 8.35 -5.86
N GLU A 264 15.92 8.36 -7.18
CA GLU A 264 15.97 9.60 -7.96
C GLU A 264 14.58 10.26 -8.04
N LEU A 265 14.51 11.59 -7.87
CA LEU A 265 13.24 12.33 -7.89
C LEU A 265 12.51 12.19 -9.23
N GLU A 266 13.25 12.07 -10.34
CA GLU A 266 12.69 11.87 -11.68
C GLU A 266 11.94 10.54 -11.83
N SER A 267 12.33 9.52 -11.05
CA SER A 267 11.65 8.21 -11.06
C SER A 267 10.24 8.25 -10.47
N LEU A 268 9.90 9.32 -9.74
CA LEU A 268 8.60 9.57 -9.14
C LEU A 268 7.67 10.39 -10.04
N GLY A 269 7.98 10.52 -11.35
CA GLY A 269 7.19 11.29 -12.33
C GLY A 269 5.67 11.12 -12.16
N GLY A 270 4.99 12.22 -11.81
CA GLY A 270 3.55 12.28 -11.52
C GLY A 270 3.15 12.02 -10.06
N ALA A 271 3.96 11.30 -9.26
CA ALA A 271 3.67 10.95 -7.86
C ALA A 271 4.10 12.02 -6.84
N VAL A 272 4.88 13.02 -7.26
CA VAL A 272 5.23 14.20 -6.42
C VAL A 272 4.10 15.25 -6.44
N ASN A 273 3.16 15.16 -7.38
CA ASN A 273 1.94 15.97 -7.37
C ASN A 273 0.80 15.19 -6.70
N VAL A 274 0.88 14.99 -5.39
CA VAL A 274 -0.32 14.75 -4.57
C VAL A 274 -0.74 16.08 -3.97
N ALA A 275 -1.05 17.03 -4.86
CA ALA A 275 -1.77 18.26 -4.60
C ALA A 275 -2.60 18.56 -5.85
N SER A 276 -3.66 17.77 -6.06
CA SER A 276 -4.81 18.10 -6.89
C SER A 276 -5.99 17.23 -6.51
#